data_AF-A0A1I9G943-F1
#
_entry.id   AF-A0A1I9G943-F1
#
_cell.length_a   1.000
_cell.length_b   1.000
_cell.length_c   1.000
_cell.angle_alpha   90.00
_cell.angle_beta   90.00
_cell.angle_gamma   90.00
#
_symmetry.space_group_name_H-M   'P 1'
#
loop_
_entity.id
_entity.type
_entity.pdbx_description
1 polymer ?
#
loop_
_entity_poly.entity_id
_entity_poly.type
_entity_poly.pdbx_seq_one_letter_code
_entity_poly.pdbx_strand_id
1 'polypeptide(L)'
;EYVDFIGEPAMKKIRKGDIIQLQRKGYYICDLEYTSKSEYSGFEMPVVLILIPDGSSKPIKQTQTASAVELGKTNGEIQINGNASTS
;
A
#
# COMPACT_ATOMS: atom_id res chain seq x y z
N GLU A 1 3.14 -11.47 -13.65
CA GLU A 1 3.38 -12.41 -12.55
C GLU A 1 2.30 -12.20 -11.51
N TYR A 2 1.71 -13.27 -10.98
CA TYR A 2 0.72 -13.19 -9.91
C TYR A 2 1.41 -13.41 -8.57
N VAL A 3 1.02 -12.64 -7.56
CA VAL A 3 1.51 -12.79 -6.19
C VAL A 3 0.32 -13.04 -5.29
N ASP A 4 0.35 -14.17 -4.59
CA ASP A 4 -0.71 -14.57 -3.70
C ASP A 4 -0.58 -13.87 -2.35
N PHE A 5 -1.71 -13.39 -1.83
CA PHE A 5 -1.81 -12.76 -0.52
C PHE A 5 -3.02 -13.28 0.22
N ILE A 6 -2.90 -13.44 1.54
CA ILE A 6 -4.06 -13.65 2.42
C ILE A 6 -4.62 -12.27 2.78
N GLY A 7 -5.87 -12.04 2.38
CA GLY A 7 -6.61 -10.80 2.66
C GLY A 7 -7.48 -10.89 3.91
N GLU A 8 -8.16 -9.80 4.21
CA GLU A 8 -9.16 -9.75 5.28
C GLU A 8 -10.55 -10.21 4.80
N PRO A 9 -11.43 -10.69 5.70
CA PRO A 9 -12.80 -11.09 5.34
C PRO A 9 -13.61 -9.98 4.66
N ALA A 10 -13.33 -8.71 4.95
CA ALA A 10 -13.98 -7.56 4.36
C ALA A 10 -13.80 -7.48 2.83
N MET A 11 -12.71 -8.06 2.30
CA MET A 11 -12.39 -8.07 0.87
C MET A 11 -13.43 -8.83 0.03
N LYS A 12 -14.25 -9.70 0.65
CA LYS A 12 -15.33 -10.43 -0.03
C LYS A 12 -16.45 -9.52 -0.56
N LYS A 13 -16.52 -8.27 -0.09
CA LYS A 13 -17.54 -7.30 -0.51
C LYS A 13 -17.13 -6.48 -1.74
N ILE A 14 -15.88 -6.61 -2.19
CA ILE A 14 -15.31 -5.87 -3.30
C ILE A 14 -15.82 -6.47 -4.61
N ARG A 15 -16.28 -5.60 -5.51
CA ARG A 15 -16.79 -5.96 -6.83
C ARG A 15 -15.80 -5.60 -7.93
N LYS A 16 -15.95 -6.22 -9.09
CA LYS A 16 -15.18 -5.84 -10.28
C LYS A 16 -15.32 -4.34 -10.57
N GLY A 17 -14.21 -3.66 -10.77
CA GLY A 17 -14.13 -2.23 -11.03
C GLY A 17 -13.95 -1.35 -9.80
N ASP A 18 -14.11 -1.89 -8.58
CA ASP A 18 -13.86 -1.13 -7.36
C ASP A 18 -12.38 -0.77 -7.24
N ILE A 19 -12.12 0.49 -6.88
CA ILE A 19 -10.79 0.98 -6.54
C ILE A 19 -10.64 0.97 -5.03
N ILE A 20 -9.68 0.18 -4.55
CA ILE A 20 -9.39 0.00 -3.12
C ILE A 20 -7.96 0.45 -2.81
N GLN A 21 -7.74 0.86 -1.57
CA GLN A 21 -6.41 1.17 -1.06
C GLN A 21 -5.95 0.08 -0.10
N LEU A 22 -4.81 -0.54 -0.42
CA LEU A 22 -4.12 -1.41 0.51
C LEU A 22 -3.06 -0.60 1.26
N GLN A 23 -3.10 -0.68 2.58
CA GLN A 23 -2.26 0.13 3.45
C GLN A 23 -0.77 -0.07 3.13
N ARG A 24 -0.08 1.05 2.86
CA ARG A 24 1.34 1.11 2.42
C ARG A 24 1.69 0.34 1.13
N LYS A 25 0.71 -0.26 0.45
CA LYS A 25 0.86 -1.00 -0.80
C LYS A 25 0.34 -0.23 -2.02
N GLY A 26 -0.49 0.79 -1.82
CA GLY A 26 -1.02 1.66 -2.87
C GLY A 26 -2.46 1.36 -3.25
N TYR A 27 -2.86 1.82 -4.44
CA TYR A 27 -4.19 1.67 -4.99
C TYR A 27 -4.28 0.50 -5.97
N TYR A 28 -5.39 -0.21 -5.92
CA TYR A 28 -5.64 -1.37 -6.75
C TYR A 28 -7.05 -1.29 -7.32
N ILE A 29 -7.22 -1.74 -8.57
CA ILE A 29 -8.53 -1.98 -9.16
C ILE A 29 -8.84 -3.47 -9.14
N CYS A 30 -10.07 -3.82 -8.76
CA CYS A 30 -10.57 -5.19 -8.78
C CYS A 30 -10.90 -5.62 -10.22
N ASP A 31 -10.19 -6.64 -10.72
CA ASP A 31 -10.52 -7.26 -12.01
C ASP A 31 -11.48 -8.44 -11.86
N LEU A 32 -11.33 -9.22 -10.78
CA LEU A 32 -12.20 -10.36 -10.47
C LEU A 32 -12.60 -10.33 -9.01
N GLU A 33 -13.90 -10.43 -8.75
CA GLU A 33 -14.46 -10.48 -7.40
C GLU A 33 -14.38 -11.87 -6.79
N TYR A 34 -14.44 -11.93 -5.46
CA TYR A 34 -14.45 -13.20 -4.74
C TYR A 34 -15.72 -13.99 -5.04
N THR A 35 -15.56 -15.25 -5.43
CA THR A 35 -16.67 -16.19 -5.58
C THR A 35 -16.45 -17.39 -4.65
N SER A 36 -17.44 -17.64 -3.78
CA SER A 36 -17.48 -18.84 -2.94
C SER A 36 -17.42 -20.10 -3.80
N LYS A 37 -17.03 -21.24 -3.19
CA LYS A 37 -17.04 -22.52 -3.89
C LYS A 37 -18.38 -22.76 -4.60
N SER A 38 -18.32 -22.87 -5.93
CA SER A 38 -19.48 -23.23 -6.74
C SER A 38 -19.84 -24.69 -6.51
N GLU A 39 -21.13 -25.00 -6.38
CA GLU A 39 -21.63 -26.38 -6.28
C GLU A 39 -21.30 -27.22 -7.52
N TYR A 40 -21.13 -26.57 -8.68
CA TYR A 40 -20.85 -27.23 -9.95
C TYR A 40 -19.38 -27.54 -10.17
N SER A 41 -18.50 -26.65 -9.73
CA SER A 41 -17.07 -26.70 -10.04
C SER A 41 -16.22 -27.09 -8.83
N GLY A 42 -16.70 -26.85 -7.61
CA GLY A 42 -15.99 -27.11 -6.36
C GLY A 42 -14.85 -26.11 -6.06
N PHE A 43 -14.56 -25.19 -6.98
CA PHE A 43 -13.49 -24.21 -6.85
C PHE A 43 -13.99 -22.87 -6.32
N GLU A 44 -13.19 -22.28 -5.44
CA GLU A 44 -13.30 -20.90 -4.96
C GLU A 44 -12.50 -19.99 -5.89
N MET A 45 -13.04 -18.82 -6.19
CA MET A 45 -12.36 -17.80 -6.98
C MET A 45 -11.88 -16.67 -6.04
N PRO A 46 -10.57 -16.40 -5.96
CA PRO A 46 -10.05 -15.32 -5.14
C PRO A 46 -10.33 -13.94 -5.78
N VAL A 47 -10.20 -12.87 -4.98
CA VAL A 47 -10.18 -11.51 -5.52
C VAL A 47 -8.88 -11.30 -6.30
N VAL A 48 -8.97 -10.82 -7.54
CA VAL A 48 -7.81 -10.43 -8.35
C VAL A 48 -7.71 -8.92 -8.43
N LEU A 49 -6.55 -8.39 -8.06
CA LEU A 49 -6.28 -6.96 -7.97
C LEU A 49 -5.14 -6.56 -8.92
N ILE A 50 -5.35 -5.47 -9.65
CA ILE A 50 -4.33 -4.87 -10.52
C ILE A 50 -3.83 -3.59 -9.87
N LEU A 51 -2.51 -3.48 -9.72
CA LEU A 51 -1.87 -2.27 -9.20
C LEU A 51 -2.14 -1.10 -10.13
N ILE A 52 -2.67 -0.02 -9.58
CA ILE A 52 -2.76 1.27 -10.27
C ILE A 52 -1.45 2.00 -10.00
N PRO A 53 -0.62 2.28 -11.03
CA PRO A 53 0.60 3.04 -10.84
C PRO A 53 0.21 4.49 -10.51
N ASP A 54 0.39 4.87 -9.25
CA ASP A 54 0.33 6.27 -8.83
C ASP A 54 1.49 6.99 -9.52
N GLY A 55 1.18 7.82 -10.53
CA GLY A 55 2.14 8.45 -11.45
C GLY A 55 3.21 9.34 -10.78
N SER A 56 3.24 9.38 -9.45
CA SER A 56 4.21 10.04 -8.59
C SER A 56 5.45 9.16 -8.24
N SER A 57 5.68 8.05 -8.95
CA SER A 57 6.76 7.11 -8.60
C SER A 57 8.16 7.73 -8.72
N LYS A 58 8.72 8.18 -7.60
CA LYS A 58 10.18 8.16 -7.37
C LYS A 58 10.57 6.70 -7.10
N PRO A 59 11.59 6.15 -7.78
CA PRO A 59 11.97 4.75 -7.64
C PRO A 59 12.41 4.45 -6.20
N ILE A 60 11.57 3.76 -5.45
CA ILE A 60 11.90 3.26 -4.12
C ILE A 60 12.80 2.06 -4.35
N LYS A 61 14.13 2.22 -4.20
CA LYS A 61 15.06 1.10 -4.22
C LYS A 61 14.66 0.14 -3.11
N GLN A 62 14.20 -1.06 -3.48
CA GLN A 62 13.99 -2.16 -2.55
C GLN A 62 15.35 -2.57 -1.98
N THR A 63 15.71 -2.03 -0.83
CA THR A 63 16.83 -2.56 -0.04
C THR A 63 16.25 -3.63 0.88
N GLN A 64 16.40 -4.88 0.47
CA GLN A 64 16.27 -6.03 1.36
C GLN A 64 17.39 -5.95 2.40
N THR A 65 17.04 -5.95 3.70
CA THR A 65 17.72 -6.73 4.76
C THR A 65 16.97 -6.53 6.08
N ALA A 66 16.53 -7.63 6.68
CA ALA A 66 16.01 -7.65 8.04
C ALA A 66 17.16 -7.52 9.06
N SER A 67 16.95 -6.70 10.11
CA SER A 67 17.29 -6.93 11.54
C SER A 67 17.78 -5.66 12.27
N ALA A 68 17.08 -5.34 13.36
CA ALA A 68 17.53 -4.67 14.60
C ALA A 68 17.86 -3.15 14.62
N VAL A 69 16.97 -2.43 15.34
CA VAL A 69 17.14 -1.24 16.21
C VAL A 69 18.10 -0.10 15.82
N GLU A 70 17.58 1.13 15.66
CA GLU A 70 18.06 2.27 16.47
C GLU A 70 17.07 3.46 16.50
N LEU A 71 17.05 4.06 17.68
CA LEU A 71 16.39 5.23 18.23
C LEU A 71 16.28 6.45 17.29
N GLY A 72 15.15 7.17 17.42
CA GLY A 72 14.80 8.32 16.60
C GLY A 72 15.73 9.53 16.69
N LYS A 73 15.49 10.50 15.80
CA LYS A 73 15.84 11.92 15.90
C LYS A 73 14.93 12.71 14.96
N THR A 74 14.05 13.51 15.56
CA THR A 74 13.38 14.65 14.92
C THR A 74 14.44 15.72 14.65
N ASN A 75 14.63 16.09 13.39
CA ASN A 75 15.36 17.31 13.00
C ASN A 75 14.26 18.25 12.46
N GLY A 76 13.89 19.37 13.10
CA GLY A 76 14.72 20.31 13.84
C GLY A 76 15.17 21.42 12.90
N GLU A 77 14.23 22.22 12.38
CA GLU A 77 14.54 23.48 11.69
C GLU A 77 13.63 24.59 12.22
N ILE A 78 14.09 25.28 13.25
CA ILE A 78 13.75 26.68 13.50
C ILE A 78 15.06 27.38 13.80
N GLN A 79 15.63 28.03 12.78
CA GLN A 79 16.76 28.94 12.94
C GLN A 79 16.21 30.35 13.14
N ILE A 80 16.28 30.84 14.38
CA ILE A 80 15.99 32.22 14.75
C ILE A 80 17.30 33.01 14.73
N ASN A 81 17.55 33.74 13.63
CA ASN A 81 18.65 34.70 13.58
C ASN A 81 18.18 36.03 14.15
N GLY A 82 18.39 36.21 15.46
CA GLY A 82 18.32 37.50 16.11
C GLY A 82 19.71 38.11 16.24
N ASN A 83 20.00 39.15 15.46
CA ASN A 83 20.83 40.25 15.93
C ASN A 83 20.19 41.58 15.52
N ALA A 84 19.74 42.29 16.56
CA ALA A 84 19.15 43.61 16.48
C ALA A 84 20.23 44.70 16.44
N SER A 85 19.76 45.92 16.14
CA SER A 85 20.36 47.23 16.43
C SER A 85 21.27 47.75 15.31
N THR A 86 20.78 48.59 14.37
CA THR A 86 20.21 49.96 14.46
C THR A 86 21.24 51.02 14.89
N SER A 87 21.44 51.96 13.95
CA SER A 87 21.97 53.34 14.05
C SER A 87 23.43 53.58 14.42
#